data_AF-A0A1G5FJK9-F1
#
_entry.id   AF-A0A1G5FJK9-F1
#
_cell.length_a   1.000
_cell.length_b   1.000
_cell.length_c   1.000
_cell.angle_alpha   90.00
_cell.angle_beta   90.00
_cell.angle_gamma   90.00
#
_symmetry.space_group_name_H-M   'P 1'
#
loop_
_entity.id
_entity.type
_entity.pdbx_description
1 polymer ?
#
loop_
_entity_poly.entity_id
_entity_poly.type
_entity_poly.pdbx_seq_one_letter_code
_entity_poly.pdbx_strand_id
1 'polypeptide(L)'
;MGLGGCGKQKYQLNFDGYGFESKKTSYAPGDTVTVYYGMIATDTDYHFSCDDDVSMEQEYDNDHGYVFTFSMPEHDVTMHVSSRNSMEYDPGANFSAETPEDLEAEIDEDNLLFYYFEKEITAEEDSDYKEYKLYEREEGSGSILTLETRNGGAEHRSCCLVPEDTWTYCMNIVRNYGMADWKDGTGLRGMYYSVAFPDPAGNMISASSDDMPEDGLTAFEAVENELSDAWMQYHQPADQDNTSGENGDSADAGETWFCPECGQKNTGKYCSDCGLKKPED
;
A
#
# COMPACT_ATOMS: atom_id res chain seq x y z
N MET A 1 3.65 -60.66 -2.17
CA MET A 1 2.66 -59.58 -2.03
C MET A 1 3.13 -58.67 -0.91
N GLY A 2 3.47 -57.43 -1.25
CA GLY A 2 3.72 -56.33 -0.32
C GLY A 2 3.35 -55.05 -1.06
N LEU A 3 2.13 -54.58 -0.84
CA LEU A 3 1.55 -53.34 -1.35
C LEU A 3 1.66 -52.27 -0.27
N GLY A 4 1.97 -51.04 -0.67
CA GLY A 4 1.76 -49.81 0.12
C GLY A 4 3.02 -48.94 0.19
N GLY A 5 3.04 -47.69 -0.28
CA GLY A 5 2.09 -46.88 -1.02
C GLY A 5 2.83 -45.57 -1.35
N CYS A 6 2.96 -45.23 -2.64
CA CYS A 6 3.55 -43.95 -3.06
C CYS A 6 2.62 -42.80 -2.67
N GLY A 7 2.89 -42.10 -1.57
CA GLY A 7 2.40 -40.75 -1.40
C GLY A 7 3.19 -39.85 -2.35
N LYS A 8 2.54 -39.30 -3.39
CA LYS A 8 3.17 -38.26 -4.23
C LYS A 8 3.56 -37.09 -3.32
N GLN A 9 4.76 -36.55 -3.52
CA GLN A 9 5.20 -35.30 -2.86
C GLN A 9 4.15 -34.22 -3.13
N LYS A 10 3.85 -33.44 -2.10
CA LYS A 10 2.89 -32.33 -2.18
C LYS A 10 3.61 -31.02 -1.93
N TYR A 11 3.09 -29.98 -2.55
CA TYR A 11 3.59 -28.62 -2.49
C TYR A 11 2.52 -27.71 -1.91
N GLN A 12 2.95 -26.66 -1.23
CA GLN A 12 2.09 -25.70 -0.55
C GLN A 12 1.55 -24.66 -1.53
N LEU A 13 0.31 -24.26 -1.28
CA LEU A 13 -0.29 -23.07 -1.86
C LEU A 13 -0.34 -21.99 -0.78
N ASN A 14 0.40 -20.91 -1.01
CA ASN A 14 0.48 -19.77 -0.11
C ASN A 14 -0.22 -18.55 -0.72
N PHE A 15 -0.64 -17.64 0.14
CA PHE A 15 -1.28 -16.37 -0.22
C PHE A 15 -0.56 -15.26 0.54
N ASP A 16 -0.19 -14.19 -0.15
CA ASP A 16 0.46 -13.04 0.47
C ASP A 16 -0.53 -11.90 0.81
N GLY A 17 -1.81 -12.08 0.50
CA GLY A 17 -2.85 -11.07 0.70
C GLY A 17 -4.21 -11.67 1.06
N TYR A 18 -5.09 -10.83 1.59
CA TYR A 18 -6.40 -11.22 2.10
C TYR A 18 -7.44 -11.35 0.98
N GLY A 19 -8.40 -12.26 1.17
CA GLY A 19 -9.51 -12.48 0.23
C GLY A 19 -9.38 -13.75 -0.59
N PHE A 20 -8.20 -14.39 -0.61
CA PHE A 20 -8.00 -15.67 -1.27
C PHE A 20 -8.61 -16.84 -0.48
N GLU A 21 -9.34 -17.70 -1.18
CA GLU A 21 -9.87 -18.95 -0.65
C GLU A 21 -9.56 -20.12 -1.59
N SER A 22 -9.20 -21.27 -1.02
CA SER A 22 -9.06 -22.51 -1.80
C SER A 22 -9.51 -23.72 -1.00
N LYS A 23 -9.84 -24.81 -1.71
CA LYS A 23 -10.33 -26.04 -1.09
C LYS A 23 -9.27 -26.78 -0.26
N LYS A 24 -7.99 -26.63 -0.61
CA LYS A 24 -6.85 -27.27 0.05
C LYS A 24 -5.67 -26.32 0.02
N THR A 25 -4.81 -26.43 1.02
CA THR A 25 -3.55 -25.68 1.11
C THR A 25 -2.36 -26.44 0.54
N SER A 26 -2.53 -27.68 0.07
CA SER A 26 -1.47 -28.45 -0.58
C SER A 26 -1.97 -29.44 -1.63
N TYR A 27 -1.18 -29.58 -2.69
CA TYR A 27 -1.52 -30.33 -3.91
C TYR A 27 -0.33 -31.15 -4.39
N ALA A 28 -0.58 -32.25 -5.12
CA ALA A 28 0.49 -32.96 -5.81
C ALA A 28 0.77 -32.31 -7.18
N PRO A 29 1.98 -32.46 -7.74
CA PRO A 29 2.27 -31.96 -9.09
C PRO A 29 1.26 -32.44 -10.13
N GLY A 30 0.79 -31.51 -10.96
CA GLY A 30 -0.23 -31.74 -11.98
C GLY A 30 -1.67 -31.75 -11.47
N ASP A 31 -1.92 -31.62 -10.17
CA ASP A 31 -3.27 -31.42 -9.65
C ASP A 31 -3.79 -30.05 -10.12
N THR A 32 -5.05 -30.01 -10.55
CA THR A 32 -5.74 -28.74 -10.82
C THR A 32 -6.04 -28.04 -9.49
N VAL A 33 -5.54 -26.82 -9.38
CA VAL A 33 -5.78 -25.91 -8.26
C VAL A 33 -6.83 -24.89 -8.69
N THR A 34 -7.77 -24.61 -7.79
CA THR A 34 -8.76 -23.54 -7.96
C THR A 34 -8.71 -22.65 -6.73
N VAL A 35 -8.54 -21.35 -6.95
CA VAL A 35 -8.49 -20.31 -5.93
C VAL A 35 -9.54 -19.25 -6.25
N TYR A 36 -10.20 -18.75 -5.23
CA TYR A 36 -11.23 -17.71 -5.32
C TYR A 36 -10.72 -16.44 -4.64
N TYR A 37 -11.14 -15.28 -5.13
CA TYR A 37 -10.95 -14.00 -4.46
C TYR A 37 -12.27 -13.23 -4.42
N GLY A 38 -12.90 -13.27 -3.25
CA GLY A 38 -14.25 -12.72 -3.03
C GLY A 38 -14.28 -11.32 -2.40
N MET A 39 -13.12 -10.78 -1.98
CA MET A 39 -13.05 -9.47 -1.32
C MET A 39 -13.05 -8.35 -2.37
N ILE A 40 -14.18 -8.17 -3.04
CA ILE A 40 -14.31 -7.19 -4.12
C ILE A 40 -14.95 -5.91 -3.61
N ALA A 41 -14.21 -4.81 -3.74
CA ALA A 41 -14.70 -3.46 -3.62
C ALA A 41 -14.98 -2.88 -5.01
N THR A 42 -16.02 -2.05 -5.12
CA THR A 42 -16.47 -1.47 -6.40
C THR A 42 -15.55 -0.38 -6.95
N ASP A 43 -14.71 0.16 -6.07
CA ASP A 43 -13.78 1.27 -6.24
C ASP A 43 -12.35 0.78 -6.05
N THR A 44 -12.02 -0.44 -6.46
CA THR A 44 -10.68 -0.98 -6.33
C THR A 44 -10.27 -1.75 -7.58
N ASP A 45 -9.14 -1.37 -8.15
CA ASP A 45 -8.46 -2.10 -9.20
C ASP A 45 -7.54 -3.14 -8.56
N TYR A 46 -7.80 -4.41 -8.86
CA TYR A 46 -7.01 -5.54 -8.38
C TYR A 46 -6.04 -6.03 -9.45
N HIS A 47 -4.81 -6.29 -9.03
CA HIS A 47 -3.80 -6.98 -9.81
C HIS A 47 -3.39 -8.26 -9.09
N PHE A 48 -3.45 -9.38 -9.80
CA PHE A 48 -3.12 -10.69 -9.27
C PHE A 48 -1.95 -11.29 -10.04
N SER A 49 -1.01 -11.89 -9.33
CA SER A 49 0.12 -12.59 -9.94
C SER A 49 0.48 -13.83 -9.13
N CYS A 50 1.33 -14.67 -9.71
CA CYS A 50 1.95 -15.83 -9.08
C CYS A 50 3.34 -16.00 -9.68
N ASP A 51 4.04 -17.06 -9.28
CA ASP A 51 5.34 -17.43 -9.86
C ASP A 51 5.31 -17.43 -11.40
N ASP A 52 6.36 -16.88 -12.03
CA ASP A 52 6.44 -16.62 -13.48
C ASP A 52 6.28 -17.87 -14.36
N ASP A 53 6.56 -19.06 -13.82
CA ASP A 53 6.47 -20.34 -14.52
C ASP A 53 5.10 -21.03 -14.36
N VAL A 54 4.17 -20.43 -13.60
CA VAL A 54 2.81 -20.89 -13.43
C VAL A 54 1.89 -20.20 -14.43
N SER A 55 1.39 -20.98 -15.40
CA SER A 55 0.35 -20.50 -16.32
C SER A 55 -1.01 -20.52 -15.62
N MET A 56 -1.41 -19.38 -15.08
CA MET A 56 -2.68 -19.19 -14.39
C MET A 56 -3.76 -18.64 -15.32
N GLU A 57 -4.92 -19.31 -15.34
CA GLU A 57 -6.14 -18.80 -15.97
C GLU A 57 -6.93 -17.99 -14.95
N GLN A 58 -7.40 -16.80 -15.34
CA GLN A 58 -8.20 -15.90 -14.51
C GLN A 58 -9.58 -15.70 -15.14
N GLU A 59 -10.61 -15.95 -14.35
CA GLU A 59 -12.01 -15.71 -14.69
C GLU A 59 -12.68 -14.84 -13.62
N TYR A 60 -13.92 -14.40 -13.89
CA TYR A 60 -14.74 -13.68 -12.94
C TYR A 60 -16.16 -14.26 -12.93
N ASP A 61 -16.68 -14.55 -11.75
CA ASP A 61 -18.08 -14.94 -11.55
C ASP A 61 -18.75 -14.15 -10.41
N ASN A 62 -20.07 -13.99 -10.48
CA ASN A 62 -20.82 -13.15 -9.53
C ASN A 62 -20.98 -13.77 -8.14
N ASP A 63 -20.74 -15.07 -7.98
CA ASP A 63 -20.91 -15.79 -6.72
C ASP A 63 -19.61 -15.82 -5.91
N HIS A 64 -18.44 -15.89 -6.57
CA HIS A 64 -17.13 -16.06 -5.94
C HIS A 64 -16.13 -14.91 -6.21
N GLY A 65 -16.43 -14.00 -7.14
CA GLY A 65 -15.51 -12.94 -7.55
C GLY A 65 -14.50 -13.40 -8.58
N TYR A 66 -13.21 -13.12 -8.37
CA TYR A 66 -12.16 -13.63 -9.26
C TYR A 66 -11.90 -15.10 -8.99
N VAL A 67 -11.75 -15.89 -10.05
CA VAL A 67 -11.47 -17.33 -9.99
C VAL A 67 -10.20 -17.61 -10.76
N PHE A 68 -9.25 -18.26 -10.09
CA PHE A 68 -7.96 -18.61 -10.64
C PHE A 68 -7.84 -20.13 -10.77
N THR A 69 -7.42 -20.61 -11.94
CA THR A 69 -7.18 -22.03 -12.19
C THR A 69 -5.79 -22.26 -12.77
N PHE A 70 -5.05 -23.20 -12.19
CA PHE A 70 -3.74 -23.59 -12.70
C PHE A 70 -3.41 -25.04 -12.34
N SER A 71 -2.31 -25.56 -12.91
CA SER A 71 -1.76 -26.88 -12.61
C SER A 71 -0.63 -26.75 -11.60
N MET A 72 -0.69 -27.45 -10.47
CA MET A 72 0.35 -27.35 -9.43
C MET A 72 1.73 -27.78 -9.99
N PRO A 73 2.77 -26.94 -9.87
CA PRO A 73 4.13 -27.29 -10.29
C PRO A 73 4.85 -28.17 -9.26
N GLU A 74 6.14 -28.47 -9.50
CA GLU A 74 7.01 -29.23 -8.58
C GLU A 74 7.72 -28.32 -7.55
N HIS A 75 7.07 -27.23 -7.15
CA HIS A 75 7.46 -26.35 -6.04
C HIS A 75 6.20 -25.72 -5.41
N ASP A 76 6.40 -25.08 -4.26
CA ASP A 76 5.35 -24.30 -3.61
C ASP A 76 5.03 -23.07 -4.47
N VAL A 77 3.77 -22.64 -4.48
CA VAL A 77 3.29 -21.49 -5.24
C VAL A 77 2.75 -20.46 -4.28
N THR A 78 3.10 -19.18 -4.49
CA THR A 78 2.52 -18.06 -3.76
C THR A 78 1.67 -17.24 -4.73
N MET A 79 0.42 -16.96 -4.36
CA MET A 79 -0.39 -16.00 -5.09
C MET A 79 -0.30 -14.63 -4.44
N HIS A 80 -0.17 -13.64 -5.31
CA HIS A 80 0.01 -12.25 -5.01
C HIS A 80 -1.25 -11.46 -5.35
N VAL A 81 -1.66 -10.55 -4.47
CA VAL A 81 -2.65 -9.52 -4.78
C VAL A 81 -2.10 -8.15 -4.42
N SER A 82 -2.20 -7.22 -5.36
CA SER A 82 -2.10 -5.79 -5.09
C SER A 82 -3.40 -5.12 -5.49
N SER A 83 -3.83 -4.16 -4.70
CA SER A 83 -5.06 -3.41 -4.93
C SER A 83 -4.73 -1.93 -4.94
N ARG A 84 -5.39 -1.17 -5.81
CA ARG A 84 -5.36 0.30 -5.82
C ARG A 84 -6.77 0.82 -5.85
N ASN A 85 -7.07 1.84 -5.06
CA ASN A 85 -8.37 2.48 -5.14
C ASN A 85 -8.57 3.06 -6.55
N SER A 86 -9.67 2.67 -7.21
CA SER A 86 -10.02 3.06 -8.57
C SER A 86 -11.08 4.15 -8.64
N MET A 87 -11.52 4.68 -7.49
CA MET A 87 -12.20 5.97 -7.50
C MET A 87 -11.26 7.03 -8.10
N GLU A 88 -11.56 7.43 -9.32
CA GLU A 88 -11.15 8.72 -9.84
C GLU A 88 -11.70 9.77 -8.88
N TYR A 89 -10.79 10.48 -8.21
CA TYR A 89 -11.12 11.61 -7.35
C TYR A 89 -12.02 12.57 -8.13
N ASP A 90 -13.27 12.70 -7.69
CA ASP A 90 -14.14 13.82 -8.06
C ASP A 90 -13.74 15.00 -7.17
N PRO A 91 -13.00 16.01 -7.67
CA PRO A 91 -12.72 17.24 -6.91
C PRO A 91 -13.97 18.00 -6.47
N GLY A 92 -15.17 17.55 -6.87
CA GLY A 92 -16.47 18.05 -6.40
C GLY A 92 -16.88 17.58 -4.99
N ALA A 93 -16.23 16.57 -4.41
CA ALA A 93 -16.31 16.34 -2.96
C ALA A 93 -15.41 17.38 -2.29
N ASN A 94 -15.97 18.57 -2.01
CA ASN A 94 -15.30 19.73 -1.40
C ASN A 94 -14.47 19.36 -0.15
N PHE A 95 -13.22 18.93 -0.34
CA PHE A 95 -12.14 19.26 0.56
C PHE A 95 -11.70 20.66 0.13
N SER A 96 -11.93 21.68 0.95
CA SER A 96 -11.34 22.98 0.65
C SER A 96 -9.83 22.79 0.52
N ALA A 97 -9.23 23.32 -0.54
CA ALA A 97 -7.79 23.35 -0.66
C ALA A 97 -7.26 24.24 0.48
N GLU A 98 -6.88 23.61 1.59
CA GLU A 98 -6.27 24.24 2.75
C GLU A 98 -4.76 24.31 2.51
N THR A 99 -4.16 25.44 2.86
CA THR A 99 -2.70 25.56 2.71
C THR A 99 -2.00 24.71 3.77
N PRO A 100 -0.77 24.23 3.50
CA PRO A 100 0.02 23.56 4.55
C PRO A 100 0.19 24.40 5.82
N GLU A 101 0.23 25.74 5.70
CA GLU A 101 0.31 26.65 6.85
C GLU A 101 -0.96 26.62 7.72
N ASP A 102 -2.13 26.55 7.09
CA ASP A 102 -3.41 26.45 7.80
C ASP A 102 -3.55 25.09 8.50
N LEU A 103 -3.20 24.01 7.78
CA LEU A 103 -3.21 22.66 8.34
C LEU A 103 -2.20 22.51 9.49
N GLU A 104 -1.00 23.07 9.37
CA GLU A 104 -0.03 23.08 10.47
C GLU A 104 -0.55 23.79 11.73
N ALA A 105 -1.35 24.84 11.57
CA ALA A 105 -1.95 25.58 12.69
C ALA A 105 -3.08 24.81 13.39
N GLU A 106 -3.69 23.83 12.72
CA GLU A 106 -4.75 22.97 13.26
C GLU A 106 -4.22 21.73 13.99
N ILE A 107 -2.93 21.41 13.87
CA ILE A 107 -2.35 20.25 14.54
C ILE A 107 -2.42 20.45 16.05
N ASP A 108 -3.22 19.60 16.70
CA ASP A 108 -3.15 19.36 18.13
C ASP A 108 -2.41 18.05 18.39
N GLU A 109 -1.28 18.13 19.08
CA GLU A 109 -0.46 16.96 19.42
C GLU A 109 -1.19 16.00 20.37
N ASP A 110 -2.21 16.46 21.10
CA ASP A 110 -3.05 15.61 21.95
C ASP A 110 -4.06 14.78 21.13
N ASN A 111 -4.32 15.15 19.87
CA ASN A 111 -5.24 14.47 18.94
C ASN A 111 -4.51 13.50 17.97
N LEU A 112 -3.35 13.00 18.37
CA LEU A 112 -2.61 12.01 17.59
C LEU A 112 -3.38 10.69 17.49
N LEU A 113 -3.74 10.30 16.27
CA LEU A 113 -4.39 9.03 15.97
C LEU A 113 -3.37 7.92 15.73
N PHE A 114 -2.36 8.19 14.89
CA PHE A 114 -1.42 7.17 14.46
C PHE A 114 -0.03 7.75 14.27
N TYR A 115 0.97 6.93 14.57
CA TYR A 115 2.37 7.27 14.46
C TYR A 115 3.14 6.16 13.77
N TYR A 116 3.97 6.52 12.79
CA TYR A 116 4.97 5.64 12.20
C TYR A 116 6.33 6.34 12.22
N PHE A 117 7.37 5.58 12.54
CA PHE A 117 8.75 6.06 12.56
C PHE A 117 9.71 4.97 12.10
N GLU A 118 10.64 5.36 11.23
CA GLU A 118 11.79 4.55 10.85
C GLU A 118 13.07 5.37 10.92
N LYS A 119 14.16 4.74 11.36
CA LYS A 119 15.46 5.38 11.51
C LYS A 119 16.59 4.40 11.26
N GLU A 120 17.65 4.86 10.62
CA GLU A 120 18.88 4.08 10.51
C GLU A 120 19.63 4.02 11.85
N ILE A 121 19.94 2.81 12.32
CA ILE A 121 20.76 2.57 13.51
C ILE A 121 22.23 2.72 13.11
N THR A 122 22.73 3.95 13.19
CA THR A 122 24.15 4.25 13.02
C THR A 122 24.80 4.62 14.35
N ALA A 123 26.13 4.64 14.39
CA ALA A 123 26.88 5.16 15.55
C ALA A 123 26.93 6.70 15.58
N GLU A 124 26.30 7.36 14.60
CA GLU A 124 26.31 8.81 14.43
C GLU A 124 25.01 9.40 14.99
N GLU A 125 25.09 10.56 15.65
CA GLU A 125 23.91 11.22 16.25
C GLU A 125 22.91 11.75 15.20
N ASP A 126 23.32 11.81 13.93
CA ASP A 126 22.66 12.51 12.82
C ASP A 126 22.08 11.58 11.74
N SER A 127 21.78 10.33 12.09
CA SER A 127 21.23 9.34 11.15
C SER A 127 19.90 9.77 10.51
N ASP A 128 19.69 9.34 9.28
CA ASP A 128 18.47 9.58 8.53
C ASP A 128 17.25 8.92 9.19
N TYR A 129 16.11 9.60 9.11
CA TYR A 129 14.82 9.09 9.60
C TYR A 129 13.67 9.54 8.72
N LYS A 130 12.56 8.83 8.85
CA LYS A 130 11.26 9.18 8.29
C LYS A 130 10.19 8.98 9.36
N GLU A 131 9.28 9.93 9.44
CA GLU A 131 8.22 9.97 10.43
C GLU A 131 6.91 10.36 9.75
N TYR A 132 5.86 9.58 10.00
CA TYR A 132 4.48 9.96 9.68
C TYR A 132 3.67 10.11 10.96
N LYS A 133 2.86 11.16 11.04
CA LYS A 133 1.88 11.36 12.11
C LYS A 133 0.52 11.68 11.51
N LEU A 134 -0.49 11.00 11.99
CA LEU A 134 -1.87 11.21 11.60
C LEU A 134 -2.63 11.79 12.80
N TYR A 135 -3.26 12.95 12.59
CA TYR A 135 -3.99 13.67 13.63
C TYR A 135 -5.48 13.75 13.29
N GLU A 136 -6.32 13.62 14.31
CA GLU A 136 -7.74 13.95 14.22
C GLU A 136 -7.90 15.48 14.17
N ARG A 137 -8.80 15.97 13.33
CA ARG A 137 -9.14 17.39 13.29
C ARG A 137 -10.21 17.72 14.33
N GLU A 138 -10.08 18.86 14.99
CA GLU A 138 -11.14 19.38 15.86
C GLU A 138 -12.37 19.87 15.07
N GLU A 139 -12.13 20.45 13.89
CA GLU A 139 -13.14 21.00 13.01
C GLU A 139 -12.87 20.57 11.55
N GLY A 140 -13.94 20.32 10.78
CA GLY A 140 -13.84 19.89 9.39
C GLY A 140 -13.93 18.38 9.21
N SER A 141 -13.72 17.93 7.97
CA SER A 141 -13.69 16.51 7.60
C SER A 141 -12.27 16.10 7.24
N GLY A 142 -11.92 14.86 7.54
CA GLY A 142 -10.59 14.32 7.25
C GLY A 142 -9.66 14.33 8.46
N SER A 143 -8.43 13.92 8.21
CA SER A 143 -7.33 13.87 9.18
C SER A 143 -6.11 14.58 8.61
N ILE A 144 -5.25 15.10 9.47
CA ILE A 144 -4.01 15.76 9.05
C ILE A 144 -2.90 14.72 9.06
N LEU A 145 -2.31 14.46 7.89
CA LEU A 145 -1.12 13.62 7.76
C LEU A 145 0.10 14.54 7.67
N THR A 146 1.07 14.36 8.57
CA THR A 146 2.38 15.02 8.47
C THR A 146 3.44 14.02 8.09
N LEU A 147 4.36 14.44 7.22
CA LEU A 147 5.59 13.71 6.91
C LEU A 147 6.78 14.56 7.33
N GLU A 148 7.63 13.99 8.17
CA GLU A 148 8.94 14.55 8.51
C GLU A 148 10.05 13.59 8.06
N THR A 149 11.05 14.13 7.39
CA THR A 149 12.22 13.36 6.93
C THR A 149 13.49 14.08 7.27
N ARG A 150 14.52 13.31 7.60
CA ARG A 150 15.88 13.78 7.68
C ARG A 150 16.75 12.97 6.73
N ASN A 151 17.41 13.66 5.82
CA ASN A 151 18.31 13.07 4.83
C ASN A 151 19.61 13.86 4.77
N GLY A 152 20.72 13.24 5.15
CA GLY A 152 22.06 13.87 5.11
C GLY A 152 22.16 15.14 5.96
N GLY A 153 21.44 15.19 7.08
CA GLY A 153 21.41 16.33 8.01
C GLY A 153 20.47 17.47 7.63
N ALA A 154 19.75 17.38 6.51
CA ALA A 154 18.66 18.30 6.19
C ALA A 154 17.32 17.72 6.68
N GLU A 155 16.56 18.51 7.41
CA GLU A 155 15.22 18.16 7.90
C GLU A 155 14.15 18.83 7.03
N HIS A 156 13.12 18.07 6.67
CA HIS A 156 11.98 18.55 5.91
C HIS A 156 10.69 18.04 6.57
N ARG A 157 9.78 18.97 6.86
CA ARG A 157 8.44 18.68 7.39
C ARG A 157 7.41 19.29 6.46
N SER A 158 6.33 18.57 6.22
CA SER A 158 5.15 19.08 5.52
C SER A 158 3.90 18.32 5.98
N CYS A 159 2.72 18.81 5.62
CA CYS A 159 1.45 18.19 5.94
C CYS A 159 0.48 18.23 4.75
N CYS A 160 -0.53 17.37 4.80
CA CYS A 160 -1.67 17.37 3.90
C CYS A 160 -2.93 16.85 4.61
N LEU A 161 -4.09 17.15 4.01
CA LEU A 161 -5.37 16.63 4.46
C LEU A 161 -5.63 15.29 3.78
N VAL A 162 -5.89 14.26 4.58
CA VAL A 162 -6.23 12.91 4.12
C VAL A 162 -7.64 12.51 4.58
N PRO A 163 -8.28 11.52 3.93
CA PRO A 163 -9.55 10.98 4.39
C PRO A 163 -9.54 10.45 5.83
N GLU A 164 -10.68 10.49 6.52
CA GLU A 164 -10.81 9.97 7.91
C GLU A 164 -10.60 8.46 8.00
N ASP A 165 -10.83 7.72 6.90
CA ASP A 165 -10.64 6.27 6.84
C ASP A 165 -9.17 5.85 6.69
N THR A 166 -8.23 6.77 6.43
CA THR A 166 -6.78 6.50 6.47
C THR A 166 -6.36 5.87 7.81
N TRP A 167 -6.93 6.35 8.92
CA TRP A 167 -6.76 5.74 10.25
C TRP A 167 -7.26 4.28 10.29
N THR A 168 -8.40 4.00 9.65
CA THR A 168 -9.01 2.68 9.62
C THR A 168 -8.13 1.69 8.86
N TYR A 169 -7.53 2.09 7.72
CA TYR A 169 -6.59 1.26 6.98
C TYR A 169 -5.35 0.93 7.80
N CYS A 170 -4.75 1.93 8.45
CA CYS A 170 -3.61 1.74 9.35
C CYS A 170 -3.93 0.76 10.49
N MET A 171 -5.09 0.89 11.13
CA MET A 171 -5.50 0.00 12.22
C MET A 171 -5.85 -1.41 11.77
N ASN A 172 -6.33 -1.58 10.53
CA ASN A 172 -6.53 -2.91 9.99
C ASN A 172 -5.20 -3.65 9.84
N ILE A 173 -4.14 -2.96 9.40
CA ILE A 173 -2.78 -3.52 9.34
C ILE A 173 -2.31 -3.92 10.75
N VAL A 174 -2.42 -3.03 11.73
CA VAL A 174 -2.05 -3.30 13.14
C VAL A 174 -2.74 -4.55 13.67
N ARG A 175 -4.05 -4.70 13.44
CA ARG A 175 -4.84 -5.85 13.90
C ARG A 175 -4.45 -7.14 13.17
N ASN A 176 -4.20 -7.05 11.86
CA ASN A 176 -3.87 -8.18 11.01
C ASN A 176 -2.53 -8.82 11.39
N TYR A 177 -1.53 -8.01 11.73
CA TYR A 177 -0.22 -8.49 12.19
C TYR A 177 -0.13 -8.72 13.70
N GLY A 178 -1.21 -8.46 14.45
CA GLY A 178 -1.22 -8.60 15.90
C GLY A 178 -0.21 -7.68 16.61
N MET A 179 0.07 -6.50 16.04
CA MET A 179 1.13 -5.61 16.52
C MET A 179 0.85 -5.09 17.95
N ALA A 180 -0.41 -5.05 18.37
CA ALA A 180 -0.82 -4.64 19.72
C ALA A 180 -0.27 -5.56 20.83
N ASP A 181 0.12 -6.80 20.49
CA ASP A 181 0.65 -7.78 21.44
C ASP A 181 2.20 -7.78 21.49
N TRP A 182 2.85 -7.00 20.64
CA TRP A 182 4.32 -6.92 20.57
C TRP A 182 4.87 -6.11 21.75
N LYS A 183 6.13 -6.38 22.14
CA LYS A 183 6.80 -5.72 23.27
C LYS A 183 8.04 -4.93 22.80
N ASP A 184 8.71 -4.26 23.72
CA ASP A 184 9.82 -3.31 23.51
C ASP A 184 11.24 -3.93 23.67
N GLY A 185 12.19 -3.68 22.75
CA GLY A 185 13.56 -4.26 22.75
C GLY A 185 14.61 -3.57 21.83
N THR A 186 15.39 -4.28 20.98
CA THR A 186 16.40 -3.68 20.05
C THR A 186 16.22 -4.01 18.57
N GLY A 187 16.43 -3.00 17.69
CA GLY A 187 15.99 -3.00 16.29
C GLY A 187 16.65 -3.99 15.33
N LEU A 188 16.14 -4.03 14.10
CA LEU A 188 16.47 -5.06 13.11
C LEU A 188 17.24 -4.51 11.93
N ARG A 189 18.24 -5.29 11.49
CA ARG A 189 18.98 -5.04 10.23
C ARG A 189 19.62 -3.66 10.12
N GLY A 190 19.96 -3.04 11.26
CA GLY A 190 20.50 -1.68 11.27
C GLY A 190 19.44 -0.59 11.05
N MET A 191 18.16 -0.93 11.16
CA MET A 191 17.03 -0.01 11.15
C MET A 191 16.20 -0.19 12.43
N TYR A 192 15.61 0.88 12.92
CA TYR A 192 14.65 0.87 14.01
C TYR A 192 13.30 1.31 13.45
N TYR A 193 12.26 0.53 13.69
CA TYR A 193 10.88 0.87 13.33
C TYR A 193 10.02 0.99 14.59
N SER A 194 9.08 1.92 14.58
CA SER A 194 8.10 2.09 15.65
C SER A 194 6.77 2.54 15.07
N VAL A 195 5.69 1.91 15.53
CA VAL A 195 4.32 2.31 15.24
C VAL A 195 3.60 2.54 16.55
N ALA A 196 2.91 3.68 16.71
CA ALA A 196 2.08 3.93 17.90
C ALA A 196 0.63 4.25 17.53
N PHE A 197 -0.30 3.74 18.33
CA PHE A 197 -1.73 3.80 18.10
C PHE A 197 -2.50 3.65 19.44
N PRO A 198 -3.73 4.18 19.54
CA PRO A 198 -4.57 3.99 20.71
C PRO A 198 -5.01 2.53 20.89
N ASP A 199 -4.93 2.06 22.14
CA ASP A 199 -5.59 0.85 22.60
C ASP A 199 -7.13 1.06 22.70
N PRO A 200 -7.92 0.01 22.97
CA PRO A 200 -9.38 0.15 23.12
C PRO A 200 -9.84 1.09 24.25
N ALA A 201 -8.95 1.48 25.16
CA ALA A 201 -9.20 2.45 26.23
C ALA A 201 -8.71 3.87 25.86
N GLY A 202 -8.18 4.07 24.65
CA GLY A 202 -7.66 5.35 24.16
C GLY A 202 -6.23 5.67 24.62
N ASN A 203 -5.53 4.74 25.27
CA ASN A 203 -4.13 4.95 25.64
C ASN A 203 -3.24 4.65 24.44
N MET A 204 -2.34 5.56 24.09
CA MET A 204 -1.32 5.29 23.08
C MET A 204 -0.40 4.16 23.53
N ILE A 205 -0.34 3.09 22.74
CA ILE A 205 0.61 2.00 22.86
C ILE A 205 1.48 1.96 21.61
N SER A 206 2.65 1.32 21.70
CA SER A 206 3.60 1.24 20.59
C SER A 206 4.10 -0.17 20.36
N ALA A 207 4.31 -0.52 19.10
CA ALA A 207 5.02 -1.71 18.65
C ALA A 207 6.31 -1.28 17.94
N SER A 208 7.44 -1.89 18.28
CA SER A 208 8.72 -1.63 17.62
C SER A 208 9.27 -2.88 16.93
N SER A 209 10.26 -2.69 16.05
CA SER A 209 10.97 -3.78 15.35
C SER A 209 11.70 -4.77 16.24
N ASP A 210 11.63 -4.58 17.54
CA ASP A 210 12.52 -5.18 18.50
C ASP A 210 12.09 -6.56 18.99
N ASP A 211 10.79 -6.77 19.12
CA ASP A 211 10.17 -8.03 19.56
C ASP A 211 9.22 -8.59 18.48
N MET A 212 9.46 -8.24 17.21
CA MET A 212 8.61 -8.70 16.12
C MET A 212 8.92 -10.16 15.71
N PRO A 213 7.90 -10.92 15.25
CA PRO A 213 8.12 -12.21 14.59
C PRO A 213 8.85 -12.03 13.23
N GLU A 214 9.35 -13.13 12.63
CA GLU A 214 10.17 -13.07 11.39
C GLU A 214 9.48 -12.34 10.22
N ASP A 215 8.15 -12.31 10.21
CA ASP A 215 7.26 -11.62 9.25
C ASP A 215 6.92 -10.18 9.62
N GLY A 216 7.38 -9.68 10.77
CA GLY A 216 7.00 -8.35 11.27
C GLY A 216 7.52 -7.17 10.45
N LEU A 217 8.52 -7.38 9.59
CA LEU A 217 9.04 -6.34 8.69
C LEU A 217 7.97 -5.98 7.65
N THR A 218 7.25 -7.00 7.16
CA THR A 218 6.13 -6.83 6.23
C THR A 218 5.00 -6.03 6.87
N ALA A 219 4.84 -6.07 8.21
CA ALA A 219 3.88 -5.24 8.92
C ALA A 219 4.25 -3.75 8.86
N PHE A 220 5.51 -3.40 9.14
CA PHE A 220 6.00 -2.01 9.04
C PHE A 220 5.98 -1.51 7.60
N GLU A 221 6.40 -2.33 6.64
CA GLU A 221 6.31 -2.02 5.20
C GLU A 221 4.86 -1.79 4.77
N ALA A 222 3.89 -2.59 5.25
CA ALA A 222 2.49 -2.37 4.93
C ALA A 222 1.96 -1.04 5.48
N VAL A 223 2.34 -0.66 6.71
CA VAL A 223 1.98 0.64 7.30
C VAL A 223 2.63 1.78 6.52
N GLU A 224 3.91 1.65 6.16
CA GLU A 224 4.63 2.69 5.41
C GLU A 224 4.03 2.89 4.02
N ASN A 225 3.71 1.81 3.31
CA ASN A 225 3.06 1.89 2.00
C ASN A 225 1.70 2.61 2.09
N GLU A 226 0.87 2.28 3.08
CA GLU A 226 -0.44 2.95 3.27
C GLU A 226 -0.28 4.46 3.48
N LEU A 227 0.63 4.87 4.37
CA LEU A 227 0.86 6.29 4.67
C LEU A 227 1.55 7.03 3.51
N SER A 228 2.45 6.36 2.80
CA SER A 228 3.15 6.88 1.62
C SER A 228 2.19 7.03 0.43
N ASP A 229 1.30 6.09 0.20
CA ASP A 229 0.28 6.16 -0.84
C ASP A 229 -0.71 7.30 -0.56
N ALA A 230 -1.19 7.42 0.68
CA ALA A 230 -2.00 8.56 1.10
C ALA A 230 -1.24 9.88 0.91
N TRP A 231 0.03 9.94 1.32
CA TRP A 231 0.86 11.12 1.12
C TRP A 231 0.98 11.50 -0.35
N MET A 232 1.36 10.56 -1.23
CA MET A 232 1.53 10.82 -2.67
C MET A 232 0.22 11.24 -3.34
N GLN A 233 -0.91 10.76 -2.86
CA GLN A 233 -2.23 11.07 -3.41
C GLN A 233 -2.70 12.47 -3.01
N TYR A 234 -2.51 12.87 -1.75
CA TYR A 234 -3.12 14.07 -1.18
C TYR A 234 -2.15 15.24 -0.97
N HIS A 235 -0.85 14.99 -0.96
CA HIS A 235 0.14 16.07 -0.87
C HIS A 235 0.21 16.84 -2.20
N GLN A 236 -0.29 18.08 -2.17
CA GLN A 236 -0.09 19.01 -3.27
C GLN A 236 1.28 19.67 -3.13
N PRO A 237 2.14 19.63 -4.17
CA PRO A 237 3.38 20.40 -4.14
C PRO A 237 3.03 21.88 -4.02
N ALA A 238 3.69 22.59 -3.10
CA ALA A 238 3.52 24.02 -2.86
C ALA A 238 4.04 24.83 -4.07
N ASP A 239 3.27 24.86 -5.17
CA ASP A 239 3.43 25.73 -6.34
C ASP A 239 2.24 25.57 -7.32
N GLN A 240 1.01 25.55 -6.83
CA GLN A 240 -0.17 25.86 -7.66
C GLN A 240 -0.80 27.17 -7.20
N ASP A 241 -0.15 28.26 -7.60
CA ASP A 241 -0.74 29.60 -7.60
C ASP A 241 -2.02 29.56 -8.46
N ASN A 242 -3.16 29.49 -7.77
CA ASN A 242 -4.49 29.52 -8.35
C ASN A 242 -4.81 30.96 -8.76
N THR A 243 -4.13 31.47 -9.78
CA THR A 243 -4.49 32.73 -10.42
C THR A 243 -5.43 32.44 -11.60
N SER A 244 -6.70 32.77 -11.41
CA SER A 244 -7.70 32.83 -12.47
C SER A 244 -7.30 33.88 -13.52
N GLY A 245 -7.16 33.47 -14.79
CA GLY A 245 -6.83 34.39 -15.88
C GLY A 245 -7.17 33.83 -17.26
N GLU A 246 -8.16 34.43 -17.92
CA GLU A 246 -8.54 34.19 -19.31
C GLU A 246 -7.43 34.58 -20.32
N ASN A 247 -7.41 33.85 -21.44
CA ASN A 247 -6.84 34.14 -22.78
C ASN A 247 -5.46 33.54 -23.13
N GLY A 248 -5.50 32.57 -24.06
CA GLY A 248 -4.91 32.77 -25.39
C GLY A 248 -3.57 32.08 -25.72
N ASP A 249 -3.67 31.13 -26.66
CA ASP A 249 -2.65 30.68 -27.63
C ASP A 249 -1.66 29.55 -27.26
N SER A 250 -2.12 28.33 -27.61
CA SER A 250 -1.41 27.21 -28.25
C SER A 250 0.13 27.15 -28.23
N ALA A 251 0.65 26.21 -27.44
CA ALA A 251 1.83 25.43 -27.79
C ALA A 251 1.66 23.99 -27.27
N ASP A 252 1.65 23.05 -28.20
CA ASP A 252 1.51 21.59 -28.08
C ASP A 252 2.36 21.02 -26.91
N ALA A 253 1.71 20.79 -25.77
CA ALA A 253 2.24 20.03 -24.65
C ALA A 253 1.68 18.61 -24.78
N GLY A 254 2.57 17.65 -25.09
CA GLY A 254 2.22 16.28 -25.44
C GLY A 254 1.29 15.62 -24.45
N GLU A 255 0.08 15.29 -24.91
CA GLU A 255 -0.87 14.47 -24.18
C GLU A 255 -0.23 13.16 -23.75
N THR A 256 -0.23 12.92 -22.44
CA THR A 256 0.13 11.63 -21.87
C THR A 256 -0.90 10.59 -22.30
N TRP A 257 -0.44 9.48 -22.88
CA TRP A 257 -1.28 8.34 -23.23
C TRP A 257 -0.76 7.07 -22.55
N PHE A 258 -1.66 6.15 -22.24
CA PHE A 258 -1.32 4.86 -21.67
C PHE A 258 -1.22 3.83 -22.79
N CYS A 259 -0.16 3.03 -22.78
CA CYS A 259 0.02 2.00 -23.78
C CYS A 259 -1.01 0.89 -23.57
N PRO A 260 -1.86 0.55 -24.56
CA PRO A 260 -2.89 -0.47 -24.40
C PRO A 260 -2.31 -1.89 -24.23
N GLU A 261 -1.04 -2.10 -24.58
CA GLU A 261 -0.38 -3.41 -24.48
C GLU A 261 0.33 -3.63 -23.14
N CYS A 262 0.86 -2.57 -22.51
CA CYS A 262 1.68 -2.72 -21.29
C CYS A 262 1.30 -1.76 -20.16
N GLY A 263 0.32 -0.88 -20.35
CA GLY A 263 -0.13 0.07 -19.34
C GLY A 263 0.84 1.22 -19.04
N GLN A 264 2.02 1.26 -19.66
CA GLN A 264 3.00 2.32 -19.42
C GLN A 264 2.46 3.70 -19.83
N LYS A 265 2.64 4.70 -18.96
CA LYS A 265 2.34 6.10 -19.25
C LYS A 265 3.44 6.68 -20.15
N ASN A 266 3.04 7.28 -21.27
CA ASN A 266 3.94 7.77 -22.31
C ASN A 266 3.56 9.20 -22.73
N THR A 267 4.56 10.04 -22.96
CA THR A 267 4.41 11.40 -23.51
C THR A 267 4.90 11.52 -24.95
N GLY A 268 5.54 10.46 -25.47
CA GLY A 268 6.11 10.40 -26.83
C GLY A 268 5.19 9.71 -27.84
N LYS A 269 5.60 9.68 -29.11
CA LYS A 269 4.86 8.99 -30.19
C LYS A 269 4.89 7.46 -30.09
N TYR A 270 5.72 6.91 -29.19
CA TYR A 270 5.93 5.49 -28.99
C TYR A 270 6.02 5.20 -27.49
N CYS A 271 5.65 3.98 -27.10
CA CYS A 271 5.80 3.49 -25.76
C CYS A 271 7.30 3.32 -25.45
N SER A 272 7.77 3.93 -24.37
CA SER A 272 9.16 3.85 -23.92
C SER A 272 9.56 2.44 -23.49
N ASP A 273 8.59 1.63 -23.09
CA ASP A 273 8.83 0.26 -22.63
C ASP A 273 8.70 -0.77 -23.76
N CYS A 274 7.50 -0.98 -24.30
CA CYS A 274 7.28 -1.99 -25.36
C CYS A 274 7.51 -1.50 -26.81
N GLY A 275 7.76 -0.21 -27.04
CA GLY A 275 7.99 0.36 -28.38
C GLY A 275 6.74 0.53 -29.24
N LEU A 276 5.54 0.19 -28.74
CA LEU A 276 4.28 0.34 -29.47
C LEU A 276 4.01 1.81 -29.84
N LYS A 277 3.61 2.09 -31.08
CA LYS A 277 3.26 3.46 -31.51
C LYS A 277 1.94 3.89 -30.87
N LYS A 278 1.83 5.18 -30.48
CA LYS A 278 0.57 5.79 -30.01
C LYS A 278 -0.54 5.50 -31.03
N PRO A 279 -1.68 4.90 -30.63
CA PRO A 279 -2.83 4.77 -31.50
C PRO A 279 -3.26 6.15 -32.01
N GLU A 280 -3.48 6.26 -33.32
CA GLU A 280 -4.16 7.43 -33.89
C GLU A 280 -5.67 7.15 -33.75
N ASP A 281 -6.44 8.09 -33.19
CA ASP A 281 -7.92 8.00 -33.12
C ASP A 281 -8.57 7.68 -34.48
#